data_AF-A0A5J4WJ91-F1
#
_entry.id   AF-A0A5J4WJ91-F1
#
_cell.length_a   1.000
_cell.length_b   1.000
_cell.length_c   1.000
_cell.angle_alpha   90.00
_cell.angle_beta   90.00
_cell.angle_gamma   90.00
#
_symmetry.space_group_name_H-M   'P 1'
#
loop_
_entity.id
_entity.type
_entity.pdbx_description
1 polymer ?
#
loop_
_entity_poly.entity_id
_entity_poly.type
_entity_poly.pdbx_seq_one_letter_code
_entity_poly.pdbx_strand_id
1 'polypeptide(L)'
;MFELMGREEKEIRNKVIEQLMLKPIANTRKVIREVTIWRMEQLLDYIVKLSVDRDKGNLTAIELRRVVITIFMRGRVEVTLKAVDNKAVCPIAWFQAWNEKRKIKTTDKDLLWKNSENKRALTPEECSKEVHIVMKNAGIDKKFSVTTIRKVAISAMQNRDKTKIEIDRWSRHSESADTVRENYDVNNNDSIRKALSECVSTREDGGVSELRK
;
A
#
# COMPACT_ATOMS: atom_id res chain seq x y z
N MET A 1 -36.52 -42.62 -1.36
CA MET A 1 -37.55 -41.57 -1.49
C MET A 1 -38.31 -41.66 -2.81
N PHE A 2 -37.63 -41.83 -3.96
CA PHE A 2 -38.31 -41.99 -5.26
C PHE A 2 -38.92 -43.38 -5.52
N GLU A 3 -38.37 -44.45 -4.94
CA GLU A 3 -38.98 -45.80 -4.96
C GLU A 3 -40.35 -45.86 -4.26
N LEU A 4 -40.60 -44.98 -3.28
CA LEU A 4 -41.87 -44.90 -2.54
C LEU A 4 -43.01 -44.25 -3.35
N MET A 5 -42.70 -43.59 -4.49
CA MET A 5 -43.68 -42.89 -5.33
C MET A 5 -44.04 -43.65 -6.62
N GLY A 6 -43.58 -44.90 -6.78
CA GLY A 6 -44.03 -45.79 -7.86
C GLY A 6 -43.68 -45.36 -9.29
N ARG A 7 -42.70 -44.45 -9.48
CA ARG A 7 -42.24 -44.04 -10.81
C ARG A 7 -40.89 -44.66 -11.14
N GLU A 8 -40.75 -45.18 -12.35
CA GLU A 8 -39.47 -45.69 -12.84
C GLU A 8 -38.42 -44.57 -12.90
N GLU A 9 -37.21 -44.86 -12.39
CA GLU A 9 -36.05 -43.96 -12.34
C GLU A 9 -35.71 -43.31 -13.70
N LYS A 10 -36.12 -43.96 -14.80
CA LYS A 10 -35.91 -43.50 -16.18
C LYS A 10 -36.78 -42.30 -16.57
N GLU A 11 -37.96 -42.12 -15.98
CA GLU A 11 -38.86 -40.99 -16.28
C GLU A 11 -38.46 -39.68 -15.57
N ILE A 12 -37.65 -39.77 -14.51
CA ILE A 12 -37.31 -38.65 -13.63
C ILE A 12 -35.99 -37.98 -14.04
N ARG A 13 -35.26 -38.52 -15.03
CA ARG A 13 -34.01 -37.91 -15.54
C ARG A 13 -34.28 -36.65 -16.37
N ASN A 14 -34.62 -35.57 -15.68
CA ASN A 14 -34.56 -34.20 -16.17
C ASN A 14 -33.16 -33.64 -15.88
N LYS A 15 -32.59 -32.85 -16.81
CA LYS A 15 -31.30 -32.13 -16.64
C LYS A 15 -31.19 -31.36 -15.31
N VAL A 16 -32.32 -30.88 -14.76
CA VAL A 16 -32.38 -30.22 -13.45
C VAL A 16 -31.99 -31.16 -12.31
N ILE A 17 -32.44 -32.42 -12.36
CA ILE A 17 -32.13 -33.43 -11.34
C ILE A 17 -30.68 -33.89 -11.47
N GLU A 18 -30.14 -34.02 -12.69
CA GLU A 18 -28.71 -34.27 -12.88
C GLU A 18 -27.85 -33.16 -12.27
N GLN A 19 -28.24 -31.88 -12.42
CA GLN A 19 -27.55 -30.76 -11.78
C GLN A 19 -27.64 -30.77 -10.25
N LEU A 20 -28.77 -31.21 -9.68
CA LEU A 20 -28.94 -31.35 -8.23
C LEU A 20 -28.19 -32.57 -7.66
N MET A 21 -27.96 -33.60 -8.46
CA MET A 21 -27.18 -34.80 -8.09
C MET A 21 -25.68 -34.63 -8.31
N LEU A 22 -25.23 -33.56 -8.97
CA LEU A 22 -23.81 -33.20 -8.96
C LEU A 22 -23.41 -33.00 -7.50
N LYS A 23 -22.47 -33.84 -7.03
CA LYS A 23 -21.85 -33.64 -5.72
C LYS A 23 -21.47 -32.17 -5.62
N PRO A 24 -21.82 -31.46 -4.52
CA PRO A 24 -21.33 -30.11 -4.32
C PRO A 24 -19.84 -30.15 -4.61
N ILE A 25 -19.40 -29.39 -5.61
CA ILE A 25 -17.99 -29.08 -5.72
C ILE A 25 -17.77 -28.25 -4.46
N ALA A 26 -17.41 -28.94 -3.39
CA ALA A 26 -16.82 -28.32 -2.23
C ALA A 26 -15.59 -27.67 -2.82
N ASN A 27 -15.73 -26.39 -3.19
CA ASN A 27 -14.61 -25.53 -3.45
C ASN A 27 -13.75 -25.71 -2.22
N THR A 28 -12.73 -26.57 -2.32
CA THR A 28 -11.71 -26.71 -1.31
C THR A 28 -11.11 -25.32 -1.26
N ARG A 29 -11.61 -24.50 -0.33
CA ARG A 29 -11.08 -23.17 -0.09
C ARG A 29 -9.58 -23.39 0.00
N LYS A 30 -8.83 -22.75 -0.91
CA LYS A 30 -7.38 -22.84 -0.91
C LYS A 30 -6.94 -22.64 0.54
N VAL A 31 -6.13 -23.55 1.07
CA VAL A 31 -5.60 -23.42 2.42
C VAL A 31 -4.90 -22.07 2.48
N ILE A 32 -5.52 -21.10 3.15
CA ILE A 32 -4.97 -19.76 3.32
C ILE A 32 -3.89 -19.93 4.38
N ARG A 33 -2.65 -20.14 3.93
CA ARG A 33 -1.51 -20.11 4.82
C ARG A 33 -1.19 -18.66 5.15
N GLU A 34 -0.94 -18.36 6.41
CA GLU A 34 -0.34 -17.08 6.79
C GLU A 34 1.00 -16.93 6.06
N VAL A 35 1.14 -15.83 5.33
CA VAL A 35 2.40 -15.49 4.67
C VAL A 35 3.17 -14.61 5.64
N THR A 36 4.40 -15.01 5.99
CA THR A 36 5.32 -14.13 6.70
C THR A 36 5.75 -13.02 5.73
N ILE A 37 5.32 -11.78 6.00
CA ILE A 37 5.69 -10.59 5.22
C ILE A 37 6.63 -9.74 6.09
N TRP A 38 7.48 -8.94 5.44
CA TRP A 38 8.39 -7.99 6.08
C TRP A 38 7.61 -6.91 6.87
N ARG A 39 8.31 -6.22 7.79
CA ARG A 39 7.71 -5.26 8.73
C ARG A 39 7.67 -3.85 8.15
N MET A 40 6.54 -3.15 8.28
CA MET A 40 6.37 -1.80 7.71
C MET A 40 7.44 -0.82 8.23
N GLU A 41 7.85 -1.00 9.49
CA GLU A 41 8.91 -0.25 10.17
C GLU A 41 10.22 -0.29 9.37
N GLN A 42 10.57 -1.41 8.74
CA GLN A 42 11.82 -1.54 7.98
C GLN A 42 11.91 -0.53 6.82
N LEU A 43 10.80 -0.34 6.11
CA LEU A 43 10.73 0.64 5.01
C LEU A 43 10.69 2.07 5.56
N LEU A 44 9.91 2.31 6.61
CA LEU A 44 9.75 3.66 7.17
C LEU A 44 11.02 4.15 7.86
N ASP A 45 11.74 3.29 8.58
CA ASP A 45 13.03 3.60 9.20
C ASP A 45 14.08 3.99 8.14
N TYR A 46 14.08 3.29 6.99
CA TYR A 46 14.92 3.67 5.86
C TYR A 46 14.53 5.04 5.28
N ILE A 47 13.24 5.32 5.11
CA ILE A 47 12.77 6.64 4.64
C ILE A 47 13.13 7.73 5.66
N VAL A 48 12.98 7.47 6.97
CA VAL A 48 13.40 8.39 8.03
C VAL A 48 14.89 8.67 7.96
N LYS A 49 15.72 7.64 7.75
CA LYS A 49 17.16 7.83 7.53
C LYS A 49 17.44 8.76 6.35
N LEU A 50 16.78 8.54 5.20
CA LEU A 50 16.93 9.39 4.02
C LEU A 50 16.42 10.82 4.25
N SER A 51 15.46 11.04 5.16
CA SER A 51 14.93 12.37 5.43
C SER A 51 16.00 13.33 5.97
N VAL A 52 17.00 12.81 6.67
CA VAL A 52 18.15 13.60 7.15
C VAL A 52 18.95 14.13 5.96
N ASP A 53 19.18 13.30 4.95
CA ASP A 53 19.91 13.70 3.73
C ASP A 53 19.07 14.62 2.83
N ARG A 54 17.74 14.42 2.82
CA ARG A 54 16.79 15.34 2.17
C ARG A 54 16.90 16.74 2.76
N ASP A 55 16.84 16.85 4.07
CA ASP A 55 16.81 18.14 4.78
C ASP A 55 18.17 18.88 4.67
N LYS A 56 19.27 18.13 4.51
CA LYS A 56 20.59 18.67 4.16
C LYS A 56 20.75 19.04 2.68
N GLY A 57 19.79 18.70 1.83
CA GLY A 57 19.87 18.91 0.39
C GLY A 57 20.83 17.97 -0.34
N ASN A 58 21.25 16.87 0.28
CA ASN A 58 22.23 15.93 -0.27
C ASN A 58 21.64 14.98 -1.32
N LEU A 59 20.33 14.71 -1.27
CA LEU A 59 19.67 13.79 -2.20
C LEU A 59 19.50 14.40 -3.59
N THR A 60 19.78 13.64 -4.64
CA THR A 60 19.52 14.01 -6.04
C THR A 60 18.02 14.04 -6.35
N ALA A 61 17.65 14.68 -7.46
CA ALA A 61 16.26 14.69 -7.93
C ALA A 61 15.72 13.26 -8.19
N ILE A 62 16.59 12.33 -8.60
CA ILE A 62 16.23 10.92 -8.83
C ILE A 62 15.96 10.20 -7.50
N GLU A 63 16.82 10.40 -6.50
CA GLU A 63 16.64 9.79 -5.17
C GLU A 63 15.37 10.30 -4.49
N LEU A 64 15.10 11.61 -4.57
CA LEU A 64 13.87 12.20 -4.08
C LEU A 64 12.64 11.61 -4.80
N ARG A 65 12.69 11.50 -6.15
CA ARG A 65 11.63 10.87 -6.95
C ARG A 65 11.35 9.44 -6.51
N ARG A 66 12.37 8.62 -6.24
CA ARG A 66 12.22 7.22 -5.80
C ARG A 66 11.40 7.11 -4.52
N VAL A 67 11.71 7.96 -3.54
CA VAL A 67 10.99 7.99 -2.26
C VAL A 67 9.55 8.49 -2.47
N VAL A 68 9.35 9.54 -3.27
CA VAL A 68 8.01 10.02 -3.64
C VAL A 68 7.19 8.93 -4.31
N ILE A 69 7.72 8.25 -5.34
CA ILE A 69 7.02 7.13 -5.99
C ILE A 69 6.62 6.09 -4.95
N THR A 70 7.54 5.67 -4.08
CA THR A 70 7.30 4.66 -3.04
C THR A 70 6.18 5.04 -2.08
N ILE A 71 6.15 6.29 -1.62
CA ILE A 71 5.13 6.81 -0.69
C ILE A 71 3.76 6.92 -1.38
N PHE A 72 3.75 7.33 -2.64
CA PHE A 72 2.54 7.69 -3.37
C PHE A 72 1.91 6.53 -4.15
N MET A 73 2.48 5.32 -4.13
CA MET A 73 2.08 4.15 -4.95
C MET A 73 0.58 3.81 -4.89
N ARG A 74 -0.19 4.52 -5.70
CA ARG A 74 -1.58 4.31 -6.07
C ARG A 74 -1.67 4.66 -7.56
N GLY A 75 -2.54 3.95 -8.29
CA GLY A 75 -2.67 4.06 -9.74
C GLY A 75 -3.12 5.46 -10.20
N ARG A 76 -3.72 5.56 -11.39
CA ARG A 76 -4.33 6.82 -11.85
C ARG A 76 -5.46 7.22 -10.89
N VAL A 77 -5.14 8.07 -9.92
CA VAL A 77 -6.03 8.48 -8.86
C VAL A 77 -5.75 9.94 -8.54
N GLU A 78 -6.80 10.73 -8.48
CA GLU A 78 -6.75 12.05 -7.86
C GLU A 78 -6.61 11.87 -6.34
N VAL A 79 -5.48 12.32 -5.79
CA VAL A 79 -5.18 12.19 -4.36
C VAL A 79 -5.04 13.57 -3.76
N THR A 80 -5.90 13.89 -2.79
CA THR A 80 -5.65 15.02 -1.90
C THR A 80 -4.55 14.64 -0.93
N LEU A 81 -3.43 15.35 -1.00
CA LEU A 81 -2.36 15.23 -0.04
C LEU A 81 -2.68 16.08 1.18
N LYS A 82 -2.56 15.46 2.36
CA LYS A 82 -2.59 16.15 3.63
C LYS A 82 -1.27 15.95 4.32
N ALA A 83 -0.77 17.00 4.96
CA ALA A 83 0.44 16.91 5.75
C ALA A 83 0.18 16.00 6.95
N VAL A 84 1.21 15.25 7.33
CA VAL A 84 1.26 14.52 8.60
C VAL A 84 2.35 15.13 9.46
N ASP A 85 2.20 15.06 10.78
CA ASP A 85 3.08 15.71 11.76
C ASP A 85 4.53 15.25 11.60
N ASN A 86 4.74 13.96 11.34
CA ASN A 86 6.06 13.40 11.10
C ASN A 86 6.60 13.81 9.72
N LYS A 87 7.34 14.92 9.67
CA LYS A 87 7.98 15.45 8.45
C LYS A 87 8.94 14.46 7.77
N ALA A 88 9.51 13.51 8.49
CA ALA A 88 10.46 12.55 7.94
C ALA A 88 9.79 11.59 6.95
N VAL A 89 8.51 11.27 7.15
CA VAL A 89 7.72 10.38 6.28
C VAL A 89 6.57 11.10 5.59
N CYS A 90 6.46 12.41 5.76
CA CYS A 90 5.38 13.23 5.21
C CYS A 90 5.42 13.27 3.68
N PRO A 91 4.37 12.79 2.97
CA PRO A 91 4.34 12.76 1.51
C PRO A 91 4.53 14.16 0.88
N ILE A 92 3.96 15.19 1.50
CA ILE A 92 4.06 16.57 1.02
C ILE A 92 5.51 17.08 1.12
N ALA A 93 6.19 16.83 2.23
CA ALA A 93 7.57 17.26 2.43
C ALA A 93 8.51 16.63 1.40
N TRP A 94 8.35 15.33 1.13
CA TRP A 94 9.11 14.63 0.09
C TRP A 94 8.81 15.16 -1.31
N PHE A 95 7.53 15.40 -1.61
CA PHE A 95 7.12 15.95 -2.89
C PHE A 95 7.66 17.36 -3.12
N GLN A 96 7.60 18.24 -2.11
CA GLN A 96 8.13 19.60 -2.17
C GLN A 96 9.64 19.61 -2.44
N ALA A 97 10.42 18.83 -1.67
CA ALA A 97 11.86 18.72 -1.86
C ALA A 97 12.22 18.24 -3.27
N TRP A 98 11.48 17.24 -3.78
CA TRP A 98 11.66 16.79 -5.16
C TRP A 98 11.31 17.87 -6.19
N ASN A 99 10.20 18.57 -5.97
CA ASN A 99 9.68 19.58 -6.87
C ASN A 99 10.62 20.79 -7.00
N GLU A 100 11.22 21.21 -5.90
CA GLU A 100 12.25 22.26 -5.88
C GLU A 100 13.49 21.84 -6.68
N LYS A 101 13.95 20.58 -6.50
CA LYS A 101 15.19 20.11 -7.11
C LYS A 101 15.09 19.85 -8.61
N ARG A 102 13.91 19.47 -9.11
CA ARG A 102 13.70 19.20 -10.55
C ARG A 102 13.58 20.45 -11.43
N LYS A 103 13.48 21.66 -10.86
CA LYS A 103 13.46 22.96 -11.57
C LYS A 103 12.46 23.06 -12.75
N ILE A 104 11.41 22.24 -12.77
CA ILE A 104 10.33 22.29 -13.78
C ILE A 104 9.12 22.91 -13.11
N LYS A 105 8.53 23.95 -13.71
CA LYS A 105 7.26 24.51 -13.24
C LYS A 105 6.14 23.52 -13.53
N THR A 106 5.58 22.95 -12.48
CA THR A 106 4.49 21.96 -12.48
C THR A 106 3.16 22.64 -12.77
N THR A 107 3.06 23.38 -13.87
CA THR A 107 1.82 24.06 -14.30
C THR A 107 0.92 23.15 -15.14
N ASP A 108 1.44 22.01 -15.59
CA ASP A 108 0.74 21.09 -16.46
C ASP A 108 0.55 19.74 -15.75
N LYS A 109 -0.72 19.35 -15.56
CA LYS A 109 -1.17 18.17 -14.82
C LYS A 109 -0.55 16.87 -15.38
N ASP A 110 -0.17 16.87 -16.66
CA ASP A 110 0.41 15.71 -17.32
C ASP A 110 1.92 15.55 -17.08
N LEU A 111 2.59 16.53 -16.45
CA LEU A 111 4.04 16.55 -16.25
C LEU A 111 4.53 15.97 -14.91
N LEU A 112 3.62 15.60 -14.00
CA LEU A 112 4.00 15.25 -12.62
C LEU A 112 5.05 14.14 -12.60
N TRP A 113 4.93 13.10 -13.43
CA TRP A 113 5.86 11.97 -13.49
C TRP A 113 6.87 12.04 -14.64
N LYS A 114 7.00 13.18 -15.33
CA LYS A 114 7.93 13.26 -16.47
C LYS A 114 9.37 13.50 -15.99
N ASN A 115 10.29 12.64 -16.44
CA ASN A 115 11.73 12.85 -16.20
C ASN A 115 12.17 14.16 -16.87
N SER A 116 12.97 14.97 -16.17
CA SER A 116 13.54 16.21 -16.70
C SER A 116 14.41 15.98 -17.93
N GLU A 117 15.01 14.79 -18.05
CA GLU A 117 15.87 14.42 -19.18
C GLU A 117 15.08 14.04 -20.44
N ASN A 118 14.04 13.21 -20.29
CA ASN A 118 13.40 12.55 -21.45
C ASN A 118 11.99 13.07 -21.78
N LYS A 119 11.44 14.02 -20.98
CA LYS A 119 10.08 14.57 -21.13
C LYS A 119 8.98 13.50 -21.30
N ARG A 120 9.20 12.27 -20.84
CA ARG A 120 8.25 11.15 -20.87
C ARG A 120 7.85 10.75 -19.45
N ALA A 121 6.59 10.35 -19.27
CA ALA A 121 6.11 9.80 -18.00
C ALA A 121 6.74 8.42 -17.76
N LEU A 122 7.04 8.07 -16.50
CA LEU A 122 7.47 6.71 -16.17
C LEU A 122 6.34 5.70 -16.43
N THR A 123 6.69 4.54 -16.98
CA THR A 123 5.76 3.41 -17.07
C THR A 123 5.56 2.77 -15.69
N PRO A 124 4.47 2.01 -15.47
CA PRO A 124 4.27 1.25 -14.22
C PRO A 124 5.45 0.33 -13.87
N GLU A 125 6.10 -0.26 -14.87
CA GLU A 125 7.25 -1.15 -14.71
C GLU A 125 8.49 -0.36 -14.28
N GLU A 126 8.71 0.83 -14.84
CA GLU A 126 9.80 1.72 -14.41
C GLU A 126 9.57 2.20 -12.98
N CYS A 127 8.35 2.64 -12.64
CA CYS A 127 7.99 2.98 -11.25
C CYS A 127 8.23 1.79 -10.30
N SER A 128 7.85 0.58 -10.71
CA SER A 128 8.06 -0.63 -9.92
C SER A 128 9.56 -0.87 -9.66
N LYS A 129 10.42 -0.71 -10.68
CA LYS A 129 11.88 -0.83 -10.52
C LYS A 129 12.44 0.18 -9.53
N GLU A 130 11.98 1.43 -9.60
CA GLU A 130 12.40 2.49 -8.66
C GLU A 130 12.02 2.17 -7.21
N VAL A 131 10.81 1.63 -6.99
CA VAL A 131 10.37 1.17 -5.67
C VAL A 131 11.21 -0.01 -5.19
N HIS A 132 11.53 -0.97 -6.07
CA HIS A 132 12.37 -2.10 -5.72
C HIS A 132 13.79 -1.68 -5.29
N ILE A 133 14.34 -0.59 -5.84
CA ILE A 133 15.60 -0.02 -5.38
C ILE A 133 15.48 0.46 -3.93
N VAL A 134 14.40 1.17 -3.59
CA VAL A 134 14.12 1.62 -2.22
C VAL A 134 13.95 0.42 -1.28
N MET A 135 13.15 -0.57 -1.68
CA MET A 135 12.94 -1.79 -0.90
C MET A 135 14.25 -2.54 -0.64
N LYS A 136 15.08 -2.72 -1.67
CA LYS A 136 16.39 -3.37 -1.54
C LYS A 136 17.28 -2.63 -0.56
N ASN A 137 17.34 -1.31 -0.64
CA ASN A 137 18.17 -0.49 0.25
C ASN A 137 17.65 -0.47 1.69
N ALA A 138 16.34 -0.69 1.90
CA ALA A 138 15.73 -0.91 3.20
C ALA A 138 15.94 -2.33 3.76
N GLY A 139 16.69 -3.19 3.05
CA GLY A 139 16.94 -4.58 3.46
C GLY A 139 15.77 -5.54 3.21
N ILE A 140 14.79 -5.15 2.38
CA ILE A 140 13.65 -5.99 2.03
C ILE A 140 14.04 -6.95 0.91
N ASP A 141 13.72 -8.23 1.10
CA ASP A 141 14.01 -9.30 0.14
C ASP A 141 13.34 -9.02 -1.22
N LYS A 142 14.11 -9.18 -2.31
CA LYS A 142 13.67 -8.99 -3.70
C LYS A 142 12.48 -9.88 -4.10
N LYS A 143 12.21 -10.97 -3.37
CA LYS A 143 11.05 -11.84 -3.61
C LYS A 143 9.72 -11.13 -3.38
N PHE A 144 9.70 -10.05 -2.60
CA PHE A 144 8.50 -9.29 -2.30
C PHE A 144 8.22 -8.27 -3.40
N SER A 145 7.01 -8.28 -3.94
CA SER A 145 6.54 -7.32 -4.93
C SER A 145 6.19 -5.96 -4.30
N VAL A 146 6.12 -4.90 -5.11
CA VAL A 146 5.62 -3.59 -4.68
C VAL A 146 4.21 -3.66 -4.05
N THR A 147 3.36 -4.60 -4.52
CA THR A 147 2.02 -4.81 -3.94
C THR A 147 2.06 -5.28 -2.48
N THR A 148 3.18 -5.85 -2.01
CA THR A 148 3.35 -6.21 -0.60
C THR A 148 3.42 -5.00 0.31
N ILE A 149 3.87 -3.83 -0.17
CA ILE A 149 3.87 -2.57 0.60
C ILE A 149 2.45 -2.25 1.09
N ARG A 150 1.45 -2.42 0.22
CA ARG A 150 0.04 -2.23 0.61
C ARG A 150 -0.40 -3.25 1.65
N LYS A 151 0.01 -4.52 1.50
CA LYS A 151 -0.34 -5.60 2.45
C LYS A 151 0.23 -5.33 3.84
N VAL A 152 1.50 -4.94 3.93
CA VAL A 152 2.13 -4.64 5.23
C VAL A 152 1.56 -3.37 5.85
N ALA A 153 1.21 -2.37 5.05
CA ALA A 153 0.56 -1.16 5.58
C ALA A 153 -0.85 -1.45 6.12
N ILE A 154 -1.63 -2.30 5.44
CA ILE A 154 -2.93 -2.77 5.94
C ILE A 154 -2.75 -3.56 7.25
N SER A 155 -1.82 -4.51 7.28
CA SER A 155 -1.53 -5.31 8.47
C SER A 155 -1.06 -4.44 9.65
N ALA A 156 -0.21 -3.44 9.40
CA ALA A 156 0.21 -2.48 10.42
C ALA A 156 -0.96 -1.67 10.98
N MET A 157 -1.96 -1.31 10.17
CA MET A 157 -3.16 -0.62 10.64
C MET A 157 -4.10 -1.53 11.43
N GLN A 158 -4.19 -2.81 11.05
CA GLN A 158 -4.93 -3.81 11.83
C GLN A 158 -4.33 -3.97 13.23
N ASN A 159 -3.00 -3.99 13.34
CA ASN A 159 -2.30 -4.08 14.63
C ASN A 159 -2.39 -2.80 15.48
N ARG A 160 -2.91 -1.70 14.92
CA ARG A 160 -3.15 -0.42 15.62
C ARG A 160 -4.64 -0.17 15.87
N ASP A 161 -5.43 -1.23 15.93
CA ASP A 161 -6.87 -1.23 16.19
C ASP A 161 -7.68 -0.31 15.26
N LYS A 162 -7.18 -0.05 14.04
CA LYS A 162 -7.96 0.69 13.04
C LYS A 162 -9.10 -0.17 12.53
N THR A 163 -10.26 0.44 12.41
CA THR A 163 -11.46 -0.30 11.99
C THR A 163 -11.30 -0.79 10.56
N LYS A 164 -11.89 -1.96 10.26
CA LYS A 164 -11.95 -2.47 8.89
C LYS A 164 -12.52 -1.41 7.93
N ILE A 165 -13.56 -0.69 8.34
CA ILE A 165 -14.15 0.38 7.52
C ILE A 165 -13.15 1.50 7.22
N GLU A 166 -12.34 1.96 8.19
CA GLU A 166 -11.27 2.93 7.92
C GLU A 166 -10.22 2.36 6.96
N ILE A 167 -9.78 1.12 7.19
CA ILE A 167 -8.74 0.45 6.40
C ILE A 167 -9.21 0.23 4.95
N ASP A 168 -10.43 -0.28 4.75
CA ASP A 168 -11.05 -0.51 3.44
C ASP A 168 -11.14 0.80 2.64
N ARG A 169 -11.62 1.88 3.29
CA ARG A 169 -11.69 3.23 2.72
C ARG A 169 -10.32 3.79 2.36
N TRP A 170 -9.36 3.73 3.28
CA TRP A 170 -8.02 4.22 3.03
C TRP A 170 -7.38 3.43 1.91
N SER A 171 -7.41 2.10 1.94
CA SER A 171 -6.67 1.25 0.98
C SER A 171 -7.38 1.05 -0.37
N ARG A 172 -8.66 1.43 -0.49
CA ARG A 172 -9.52 1.23 -1.68
C ARG A 172 -9.60 -0.23 -2.11
N HIS A 173 -9.73 -1.15 -1.16
CA HIS A 173 -9.74 -2.58 -1.49
C HIS A 173 -11.13 -3.19 -1.64
N SER A 174 -12.21 -2.43 -1.42
CA SER A 174 -13.58 -2.87 -1.64
C SER A 174 -14.37 -1.85 -2.46
N GLU A 175 -15.26 -2.35 -3.33
CA GLU A 175 -16.18 -1.50 -4.11
C GLU A 175 -17.12 -0.70 -3.21
N SER A 176 -17.56 -1.28 -2.08
CA SER A 176 -18.34 -0.58 -1.07
C SER A 176 -17.61 0.64 -0.49
N ALA A 177 -16.27 0.58 -0.38
CA ALA A 177 -15.47 1.70 0.08
C ALA A 177 -15.34 2.81 -0.97
N ASP A 178 -15.43 2.47 -2.26
CA ASP A 178 -15.43 3.47 -3.34
C ASP A 178 -16.75 4.27 -3.34
N THR A 179 -17.90 3.61 -3.22
CA THR A 179 -19.22 4.28 -3.10
C THR A 179 -19.31 5.18 -1.88
N VAL A 180 -18.81 4.73 -0.71
CA VAL A 180 -18.81 5.55 0.51
C VAL A 180 -17.96 6.81 0.32
N ARG A 181 -16.80 6.66 -0.34
CA ARG A 181 -15.91 7.79 -0.60
C ARG A 181 -16.51 8.81 -1.56
N GLU A 182 -17.08 8.36 -2.66
CA GLU A 182 -17.60 9.26 -3.71
C GLU A 182 -18.82 10.05 -3.25
N ASN A 183 -19.71 9.42 -2.48
CA ASN A 183 -21.00 10.01 -2.14
C ASN A 183 -21.08 10.63 -0.74
N TYR A 184 -20.24 10.18 0.20
CA TYR A 184 -20.42 10.52 1.62
C TYR A 184 -19.15 11.00 2.34
N ASP A 185 -17.95 10.79 1.81
CA ASP A 185 -16.70 11.04 2.52
C ASP A 185 -15.79 12.00 1.72
N VAL A 186 -15.95 13.30 2.02
CA VAL A 186 -15.23 14.41 1.38
C VAL A 186 -13.75 14.52 1.79
N ASN A 187 -13.17 13.49 2.44
CA ASN A 187 -11.75 13.26 2.79
C ASN A 187 -11.42 13.41 4.29
N ASN A 188 -11.50 12.31 5.05
CA ASN A 188 -10.82 12.21 6.35
C ASN A 188 -10.07 10.89 6.63
N ASN A 189 -9.15 10.51 5.75
CA ASN A 189 -8.18 9.42 6.00
C ASN A 189 -7.06 9.80 7.00
N ASP A 190 -7.23 10.86 7.79
CA ASP A 190 -6.14 11.45 8.58
C ASP A 190 -5.74 10.58 9.77
N SER A 191 -6.71 9.89 10.37
CA SER A 191 -6.50 8.87 11.41
C SER A 191 -5.51 7.78 10.97
N ILE A 192 -5.66 7.27 9.74
CA ILE A 192 -4.75 6.24 9.19
C ILE A 192 -3.42 6.85 8.76
N ARG A 193 -3.44 8.02 8.10
CA ARG A 193 -2.20 8.71 7.70
C ARG A 193 -1.30 8.98 8.90
N LYS A 194 -1.89 9.47 10.00
CA LYS A 194 -1.19 9.70 11.28
C LYS A 194 -0.62 8.39 11.83
N ALA A 195 -1.46 7.36 11.97
CA ALA A 195 -1.01 6.07 12.51
C ALA A 195 0.10 5.42 11.68
N LEU A 196 0.06 5.50 10.34
CA LEU A 196 1.15 5.03 9.48
C LEU A 196 2.43 5.84 9.66
N SER A 197 2.31 7.16 9.84
CA SER A 197 3.46 8.03 10.04
C SER A 197 4.20 7.77 11.36
N GLU A 198 3.52 7.10 12.29
CA GLU A 198 4.03 6.66 13.59
C GLU A 198 4.53 5.21 13.56
N CYS A 199 4.45 4.48 12.43
CA CYS A 199 5.03 3.14 12.25
C CYS A 199 6.56 3.18 12.02
N VAL A 200 7.25 4.06 12.73
CA VAL A 200 8.71 4.16 12.76
C VAL A 200 9.16 3.51 14.06
N SER A 201 10.26 2.77 14.05
CA SER A 201 10.82 2.20 15.28
C SER A 201 11.15 3.35 16.24
N THR A 202 10.66 3.29 17.47
CA THR A 202 11.13 4.20 18.52
C THR A 202 12.61 3.93 18.71
N ARG A 203 13.45 4.93 18.43
CA ARG A 203 14.82 4.89 18.94
C ARG A 203 14.69 4.88 20.45
N GLU A 204 14.99 3.74 21.08
CA GLU A 204 15.46 3.79 22.45
C GLU A 204 16.72 4.67 22.38
N ASP A 205 16.59 5.93 22.79
CA ASP A 205 17.75 6.74 23.10
C ASP A 205 18.52 5.92 24.13
N GLY A 206 19.69 5.41 23.72
CA GLY A 206 20.62 4.74 24.59
C GLY A 206 21.03 5.71 25.68
N GLY A 207 20.25 5.71 26.77
CA GLY A 207 20.64 6.28 28.04
C GLY A 207 21.90 5.55 28.48
N VAL A 208 23.05 6.16 28.19
CA VAL A 208 24.30 5.86 28.87
C VAL A 208 24.06 6.23 30.33
N SER A 209 23.53 5.27 31.10
CA SER A 209 23.63 5.30 32.55
C SER A 209 25.08 4.99 32.87
N GLU A 210 25.82 6.07 33.09
CA GLU A 210 27.16 6.05 33.64
C GLU A 210 27.08 5.48 35.07
N LEU A 211 27.16 4.16 35.19
CA LEU A 211 27.30 3.47 36.45
C LEU A 211 28.77 3.48 36.86
N ARG A 212 29.07 4.40 37.78
CA ARG A 212 30.00 4.29 38.91
C ARG A 212 31.20 3.35 38.76
N LYS A 213 32.39 3.95 38.80
CA LYS A 213 33.43 3.57 39.78
C LYS A 213 33.98 4.82 40.45
#